data_AF-A0A090E2L7-F1
#
_entry.id   AF-A0A090E2L7-F1
#
_cell.length_a   1.000
_cell.length_b   1.000
_cell.length_c   1.000
_cell.angle_alpha   90.00
_cell.angle_beta   90.00
_cell.angle_gamma   90.00
#
_symmetry.space_group_name_H-M   'P 1'
#
loop_
_entity.id
_entity.type
_entity.pdbx_description
1 polymer ?
#
loop_
_entity_poly.entity_id
_entity_poly.type
_entity_poly.pdbx_seq_one_letter_code
_entity_poly.pdbx_strand_id
1 'polypeptide(L)'
;MNTARFLVIAGALSVVSFPSAAASLNSMNEVGAALLACWTPPANTDNSSVTLSFSFKRDGTLIGPPKTTAIHVGGDDKARKAYVDAATKAMQDCLPLSFSPSLAQGIAGNVFTLQFNSPKK
;
A
#
# COMPACT_ATOMS: atom_id res chain seq x y z
N MET A 1 -3.30 7.79 67.24
CA MET A 1 -3.01 7.90 65.80
C MET A 1 -3.60 6.67 65.12
N ASN A 2 -4.68 6.78 64.34
CA ASN A 2 -5.15 5.64 63.55
C ASN A 2 -5.76 6.07 62.21
N THR A 3 -4.98 5.77 61.17
CA THR A 3 -5.32 5.31 59.81
C THR A 3 -6.31 6.13 58.97
N ALA A 4 -5.71 6.88 58.03
CA ALA A 4 -6.34 7.58 56.92
C ALA A 4 -6.96 6.61 55.90
N ARG A 5 -8.15 6.99 55.44
CA ARG A 5 -8.92 6.37 54.36
C ARG A 5 -8.22 6.61 53.02
N PHE A 6 -7.96 5.54 52.26
CA PHE A 6 -7.59 5.64 50.85
C PHE A 6 -8.78 5.21 49.99
N LEU A 7 -9.40 6.18 49.32
CA LEU A 7 -10.32 5.94 48.21
C LEU A 7 -9.50 5.86 46.92
N VAL A 8 -9.47 4.67 46.30
CA VAL A 8 -8.83 4.47 44.99
C VAL A 8 -9.91 4.67 43.92
N ILE A 9 -9.78 5.73 43.13
CA ILE A 9 -10.63 5.98 41.95
C ILE A 9 -9.93 5.32 40.76
N ALA A 10 -10.43 4.17 40.32
CA ALA A 10 -9.98 3.51 39.09
C ALA A 10 -10.67 4.17 37.88
N GLY A 11 -10.00 5.14 37.25
CA GLY A 11 -10.45 5.75 36.00
C GLY A 11 -10.02 4.91 34.79
N ALA A 12 -10.96 4.25 34.12
CA ALA A 12 -10.71 3.57 32.85
C ALA A 12 -10.61 4.60 31.72
N LEU A 13 -9.40 4.80 31.18
CA LEU A 13 -9.17 5.59 29.97
C LEU A 13 -9.43 4.71 28.75
N SER A 14 -10.65 4.76 28.22
CA SER A 14 -10.95 4.17 26.90
C SER A 14 -10.27 5.01 25.82
N VAL A 15 -9.16 4.49 25.27
CA VAL A 15 -8.58 4.99 24.02
C VAL A 15 -9.57 4.75 22.89
N VAL A 16 -10.26 5.80 22.46
CA VAL A 16 -11.06 5.77 21.24
C VAL A 16 -10.09 5.86 20.08
N SER A 17 -9.80 4.72 19.43
CA SER A 17 -9.14 4.70 18.13
C SER A 17 -10.10 5.30 17.11
N PHE A 18 -9.96 6.59 16.82
CA PHE A 18 -10.60 7.16 15.63
C PHE A 18 -9.99 6.45 14.42
N PRO A 19 -10.79 5.78 13.57
CA PRO A 19 -10.27 5.35 12.29
C PRO A 19 -9.84 6.62 11.59
N SER A 20 -8.53 6.78 11.37
CA SER A 20 -8.03 7.77 10.43
C SER A 20 -8.69 7.42 9.11
N ALA A 21 -9.77 8.14 8.76
CA ALA A 21 -10.30 8.11 7.41
C ALA A 21 -9.12 8.52 6.54
N ALA A 22 -8.48 7.54 5.89
CA ALA A 22 -7.39 7.80 4.98
C ALA A 22 -7.90 8.88 4.03
N ALA A 23 -7.23 10.03 4.02
CA ALA A 23 -7.65 11.16 3.21
C ALA A 23 -7.85 10.66 1.78
N SER A 24 -9.00 10.97 1.19
CA SER A 24 -9.31 10.48 -0.15
C SER A 24 -8.28 11.00 -1.14
N LEU A 25 -7.71 10.11 -1.94
CA LEU A 25 -6.70 10.44 -2.94
C LEU A 25 -7.36 11.25 -4.07
N ASN A 26 -6.76 12.38 -4.42
CA ASN A 26 -7.33 13.34 -5.39
C ASN A 26 -6.66 13.30 -6.75
N SER A 27 -5.51 12.64 -6.86
CA SER A 27 -4.71 12.59 -8.09
C SER A 27 -4.01 11.24 -8.27
N MET A 28 -3.66 10.92 -9.52
CA MET A 28 -2.86 9.71 -9.81
C MET A 28 -1.45 9.75 -9.20
N ASN A 29 -0.93 10.94 -8.93
CA ASN A 29 0.35 11.10 -8.24
C ASN A 29 0.25 10.61 -6.79
N GLU A 30 -0.84 10.97 -6.09
CA GLU A 30 -1.14 10.47 -4.74
C GLU A 30 -1.39 8.96 -4.74
N VAL A 31 -2.08 8.43 -5.76
CA VAL A 31 -2.28 6.98 -5.94
C VAL A 31 -0.94 6.24 -6.09
N GLY A 32 -0.06 6.74 -6.95
CA GLY A 32 1.28 6.17 -7.12
C GLY A 32 2.09 6.21 -5.82
N ALA A 33 2.06 7.33 -5.10
CA ALA A 33 2.72 7.47 -3.81
C ALA A 33 2.16 6.51 -2.76
N ALA A 34 0.84 6.34 -2.68
CA ALA A 34 0.20 5.40 -1.76
C ALA A 34 0.62 3.95 -2.04
N LEU A 35 0.62 3.54 -3.31
CA LEU A 35 1.06 2.20 -3.71
C LEU A 35 2.56 1.97 -3.40
N LEU A 36 3.40 2.97 -3.64
CA LEU A 36 4.83 2.89 -3.31
C LEU A 36 5.09 2.93 -1.80
N ALA A 37 4.21 3.53 -1.00
CA ALA A 37 4.31 3.49 0.45
C ALA A 37 4.02 2.08 1.01
N CYS A 38 3.19 1.29 0.32
CA CYS A 38 2.94 -0.12 0.64
C CYS A 38 4.07 -1.06 0.16
N TRP A 39 5.01 -0.56 -0.66
CA TRP A 39 6.09 -1.36 -1.21
C TRP A 39 7.23 -1.55 -0.21
N THR A 40 7.56 -2.80 0.06
CA THR A 40 8.77 -3.18 0.78
C THR A 40 9.63 -4.06 -0.12
N PRO A 41 10.79 -3.59 -0.60
CA PRO A 41 11.63 -4.38 -1.48
C PRO A 41 12.19 -5.62 -0.77
N PRO A 42 12.19 -6.80 -1.41
CA PRO A 42 12.83 -7.99 -0.86
C PRO A 42 14.32 -7.78 -0.59
N ALA A 43 14.87 -8.43 0.43
CA ALA A 43 16.29 -8.34 0.74
C ALA A 43 17.18 -8.82 -0.43
N ASN A 44 18.38 -8.23 -0.55
CA ASN A 44 19.36 -8.55 -1.60
C ASN A 44 18.87 -8.30 -3.04
N THR A 45 17.97 -7.34 -3.23
CA THR A 45 17.46 -6.97 -4.57
C THR A 45 17.90 -5.57 -4.97
N ASP A 46 19.10 -5.16 -4.58
CA ASP A 46 19.64 -3.85 -4.91
C ASP A 46 19.57 -3.57 -6.42
N ASN A 47 19.32 -2.31 -6.78
CA ASN A 47 19.17 -1.89 -8.18
C ASN A 47 18.08 -2.63 -8.98
N SER A 48 17.20 -3.41 -8.33
CA SER A 48 16.14 -4.16 -9.01
C SER A 48 14.89 -3.32 -9.21
N SER A 49 14.10 -3.67 -10.22
CA SER A 49 12.79 -3.08 -10.47
C SER A 49 11.85 -3.99 -11.24
N VAL A 50 10.55 -3.75 -11.06
CA VAL A 50 9.47 -4.38 -11.83
C VAL A 50 8.42 -3.33 -12.15
N THR A 51 7.94 -3.32 -13.38
CA THR A 51 6.81 -2.49 -13.80
C THR A 51 5.58 -3.37 -13.91
N LEU A 52 4.53 -2.99 -13.19
CA LEU A 52 3.24 -3.65 -13.23
C LEU A 52 2.23 -2.74 -13.95
N SER A 53 1.43 -3.32 -14.85
CA SER A 53 0.22 -2.71 -15.39
C SER A 53 -1.02 -3.20 -14.66
N PHE A 54 -1.97 -2.29 -14.44
CA PHE A 54 -3.17 -2.58 -13.66
C PHE A 54 -4.27 -1.57 -13.96
N SER A 55 -5.49 -1.88 -13.53
CA SER A 55 -6.66 -1.02 -13.65
C SER A 55 -7.45 -1.04 -12.35
N PHE A 56 -8.12 0.06 -12.04
CA PHE A 56 -8.98 0.16 -10.86
C PHE A 56 -10.46 0.17 -11.22
N LYS A 57 -11.29 -0.28 -10.29
CA LYS A 57 -12.71 0.05 -10.21
C LYS A 57 -12.89 1.40 -9.50
N ARG A 58 -14.12 1.93 -9.52
CA ARG A 58 -14.47 3.16 -8.78
C ARG A 58 -14.35 3.02 -7.27
N ASP A 59 -14.45 1.81 -6.74
CA ASP A 59 -14.39 1.51 -5.30
C ASP A 59 -12.95 1.39 -4.76
N GLY A 60 -11.94 1.64 -5.59
CA GLY A 60 -10.54 1.55 -5.17
C GLY A 60 -9.94 0.15 -5.21
N THR A 61 -10.70 -0.87 -5.64
CA THR A 61 -10.17 -2.23 -5.86
C THR A 61 -9.64 -2.41 -7.28
N LEU A 62 -8.81 -3.43 -7.48
CA LEU A 62 -8.27 -3.77 -8.79
C LEU A 62 -9.30 -4.46 -9.70
N ILE A 63 -9.17 -4.19 -11.00
CA ILE A 63 -9.78 -4.97 -12.07
C ILE A 63 -8.78 -6.06 -12.47
N GLY A 64 -8.97 -7.25 -11.91
CA GLY A 64 -8.09 -8.40 -12.16
C GLY A 64 -6.70 -8.26 -11.53
N PRO A 65 -5.83 -9.27 -11.72
CA PRO A 65 -4.48 -9.25 -11.18
C PRO A 65 -3.58 -8.29 -11.98
N PRO A 66 -2.67 -7.55 -11.30
CA PRO A 66 -1.63 -6.78 -11.97
C PRO A 66 -0.79 -7.67 -12.90
N LYS A 67 -0.32 -7.09 -14.02
CA LYS A 67 0.46 -7.79 -15.03
C LYS A 67 1.86 -7.19 -15.12
N THR A 68 2.89 -8.04 -15.11
CA THR A 68 4.27 -7.57 -15.31
C THR A 68 4.49 -7.16 -16.76
N THR A 69 4.94 -5.92 -16.97
CA THR A 69 5.28 -5.39 -18.30
C THR A 69 6.78 -5.22 -18.51
N ALA A 70 7.54 -5.02 -17.43
CA ALA A 70 9.00 -5.00 -17.46
C ALA A 70 9.55 -5.53 -16.13
N ILE A 71 10.73 -6.17 -16.18
CA ILE A 71 11.41 -6.67 -14.99
C ILE A 71 12.92 -6.58 -15.18
N HIS A 72 13.60 -6.04 -14.18
CA HIS A 72 15.05 -5.99 -14.08
C HIS A 72 15.44 -6.38 -12.66
N VAL A 73 15.80 -7.64 -12.43
CA VAL A 73 16.19 -8.16 -11.12
C VAL A 73 17.45 -8.98 -11.33
N GLY A 74 18.46 -8.77 -10.49
CA GLY A 74 19.67 -9.60 -10.50
C GLY A 74 19.38 -11.01 -9.96
N GLY A 75 20.15 -12.00 -10.41
CA GLY A 75 20.02 -13.40 -9.96
C GLY A 75 19.21 -14.28 -10.93
N ASP A 76 18.73 -15.42 -10.41
CA ASP A 76 18.04 -16.45 -11.19
C ASP A 76 16.52 -16.22 -11.27
N ASP A 77 15.83 -17.06 -12.06
CA ASP A 77 14.38 -16.97 -12.28
C ASP A 77 13.56 -17.05 -10.99
N LYS A 78 14.04 -17.73 -9.95
CA LYS A 78 13.37 -17.74 -8.65
C LYS A 78 13.39 -16.37 -7.99
N ALA A 79 14.51 -15.66 -8.06
CA ALA A 79 14.64 -14.30 -7.53
C ALA A 79 13.73 -13.32 -8.30
N ARG A 80 13.71 -13.44 -9.64
CA ARG A 80 12.80 -12.67 -10.50
C ARG A 80 11.34 -12.89 -10.12
N LYS A 81 10.92 -14.15 -9.97
CA LYS A 81 9.54 -14.50 -9.58
C LYS A 81 9.21 -13.98 -8.19
N ALA A 82 10.09 -14.15 -7.21
CA ALA A 82 9.87 -13.68 -5.84
C ALA A 82 9.69 -12.14 -5.79
N TYR A 83 10.43 -11.39 -6.61
CA TYR A 83 10.31 -9.94 -6.69
C TYR A 83 8.97 -9.51 -7.29
N VAL A 84 8.51 -10.17 -8.36
CA VAL A 84 7.17 -9.93 -8.96
C VAL A 84 6.06 -10.27 -7.98
N ASP A 85 6.16 -11.41 -7.30
CA ASP A 85 5.16 -11.87 -6.34
C ASP A 85 5.09 -10.89 -5.15
N ALA A 86 6.23 -10.37 -4.68
CA ALA A 86 6.28 -9.34 -3.66
C ALA A 86 5.59 -8.04 -4.11
N ALA A 87 5.86 -7.55 -5.32
CA ALA A 87 5.25 -6.31 -5.82
C ALA A 87 3.73 -6.46 -6.03
N THR A 88 3.32 -7.62 -6.54
CA THR A 88 1.89 -7.96 -6.69
C THR A 88 1.21 -8.03 -5.33
N LYS A 89 1.86 -8.65 -4.33
CA LYS A 89 1.34 -8.72 -2.97
C LYS A 89 1.25 -7.33 -2.32
N ALA A 90 2.27 -6.50 -2.47
CA ALA A 90 2.23 -5.13 -1.97
C ALA A 90 1.06 -4.34 -2.54
N MET A 91 0.79 -4.48 -3.84
CA MET A 91 -0.41 -3.90 -4.46
C MET A 91 -1.70 -4.45 -3.85
N GLN A 92 -1.82 -5.76 -3.67
CA GLN A 92 -3.04 -6.39 -3.12
C GLN A 92 -3.31 -5.99 -1.68
N ASP A 93 -2.27 -5.94 -0.84
CA ASP A 93 -2.36 -5.57 0.57
C ASP A 93 -2.65 -4.07 0.78
N CYS A 94 -2.35 -3.23 -0.22
CA CYS A 94 -2.58 -1.78 -0.18
C CYS A 94 -4.03 -1.37 -0.47
N LEU A 95 -4.89 -2.33 -0.82
CA LEU A 95 -6.25 -2.07 -1.31
C LEU A 95 -7.31 -2.35 -0.24
N PRO A 96 -8.49 -1.71 -0.34
CA PRO A 96 -8.89 -0.72 -1.35
C PRO A 96 -8.30 0.67 -1.10
N LEU A 97 -8.01 1.41 -2.18
CA LEU A 97 -7.61 2.81 -2.08
C LEU A 97 -8.84 3.72 -2.03
N SER A 98 -8.90 4.67 -1.09
CA SER A 98 -9.98 5.65 -1.03
C SER A 98 -9.77 6.77 -2.04
N PHE A 99 -10.55 6.79 -3.13
CA PHE A 99 -10.50 7.87 -4.12
C PHE A 99 -11.51 8.98 -3.82
N SER A 100 -11.16 10.22 -4.18
CA SER A 100 -12.13 11.31 -4.22
C SER A 100 -13.18 11.06 -5.31
N PRO A 101 -14.39 11.65 -5.21
CA PRO A 101 -15.44 11.43 -6.21
C PRO A 101 -15.01 11.79 -7.64
N SER A 102 -14.25 12.89 -7.78
CA SER A 102 -13.74 13.35 -9.08
C SER A 102 -12.72 12.36 -9.66
N LEU A 103 -11.80 11.85 -8.84
CA LEU A 103 -10.82 10.86 -9.29
C LEU A 103 -11.48 9.52 -9.64
N ALA A 104 -12.39 9.04 -8.78
CA ALA A 104 -13.11 7.79 -8.98
C ALA A 104 -13.86 7.75 -10.32
N GLN A 105 -14.41 8.89 -10.76
CA GLN A 105 -15.13 9.00 -12.01
C GLN A 105 -14.22 8.89 -13.24
N GLY A 106 -12.98 9.38 -13.15
CA GLY A 106 -12.00 9.37 -14.25
C GLY A 106 -11.07 8.17 -14.28
N ILE A 107 -10.88 7.44 -13.17
CA ILE A 107 -9.87 6.39 -13.07
C ILE A 107 -10.37 5.01 -13.54
N ALA A 108 -11.66 4.72 -13.37
CA ALA A 108 -12.19 3.38 -13.53
C ALA A 108 -12.03 2.84 -14.97
N GLY A 109 -11.47 1.64 -15.10
CA GLY A 109 -11.26 0.97 -16.38
C GLY A 109 -10.04 1.44 -17.19
N ASN A 110 -9.32 2.47 -16.73
CA ASN A 110 -8.07 2.88 -17.37
C ASN A 110 -6.92 1.96 -16.97
N VAL A 111 -5.98 1.75 -17.89
CA VAL A 111 -4.75 0.99 -17.63
C VAL A 111 -3.65 1.94 -17.22
N PHE A 112 -3.07 1.68 -16.06
CA PHE A 112 -1.94 2.40 -15.50
C PHE A 112 -0.74 1.49 -15.38
N THR A 113 0.44 2.09 -15.29
CA THR A 113 1.69 1.39 -15.01
C THR A 113 2.42 2.04 -13.86
N LEU A 114 2.96 1.25 -12.95
CA LEU A 114 3.81 1.72 -11.86
C LEU A 114 5.05 0.84 -11.76
N GLN A 115 6.21 1.47 -11.60
CA GLN A 115 7.47 0.78 -11.41
C GLN A 115 7.84 0.73 -9.92
N PHE A 116 7.95 -0.48 -9.39
CA PHE A 116 8.43 -0.76 -8.04
C PHE A 116 9.93 -1.01 -8.10
N ASN A 117 10.71 -0.18 -7.42
CA ASN A 117 12.17 -0.25 -7.41
C ASN A 117 12.70 -0.53 -6.01
N SER A 118 13.83 -1.22 -5.96
CA SER A 118 14.65 -1.32 -4.76
C SER A 118 15.59 -0.13 -4.67
N PRO A 119 16.01 0.26 -3.45
CA PRO A 119 17.01 1.28 -3.27
C PRO A 119 18.27 0.98 -4.07
N LYS A 120 18.92 2.07 -4.51
CA LYS A 120 20.27 2.04 -5.06
C LYS A 120 21.24 1.78 -3.90
N LYS A 121 22.26 0.94 -4.11
CA LYS A 121 23.42 0.89 -3.20
C LYS A 121 24.29 2.12 -3.35
#